data_AF-A0A7R8WM38-F1
#
_entry.id   AF-A0A7R8WM38-F1
#
_cell.length_a   1.000
_cell.length_b   1.000
_cell.length_c   1.000
_cell.angle_alpha   90.00
_cell.angle_beta   90.00
_cell.angle_gamma   90.00
#
_symmetry.space_group_name_H-M   'P 1'
#
loop_
_entity.id
_entity.type
_entity.pdbx_description
1 polymer ?
#
loop_
_entity_poly.entity_id
_entity_poly.type
_entity_poly.pdbx_seq_one_letter_code
_entity_poly.pdbx_strand_id
1 'polypeptide(L)'
;MGWLRSGEVMLNPFGDDDDDFEMNVLIDRNLQVSFQIADGLLPGQEIDLKKDAFWDMSVPPELPHTGAFNLEGSTTNVQNVSEKIEDRAPNSCPIVSRISSPPPS
;
A
#
# COMPACT_ATOMS: atom_id res chain seq x y z
N MET A 1 31.64 6.70 23.74
CA MET A 1 31.59 5.22 23.68
C MET A 1 30.56 4.69 22.67
N GLY A 2 29.47 5.40 22.36
CA GLY A 2 28.42 4.90 21.44
C GLY A 2 28.84 4.71 19.97
N TRP A 3 29.60 5.64 19.37
CA TRP A 3 30.03 5.49 17.97
C TRP A 3 30.95 4.30 17.69
N LEU A 4 31.76 3.90 18.66
CA LEU A 4 32.63 2.74 18.50
C LEU A 4 31.83 1.43 18.57
N ARG A 5 30.84 1.35 19.48
CA ARG A 5 29.97 0.18 19.62
C ARG A 5 29.08 -0.04 18.40
N SER A 6 28.64 1.03 17.73
CA SER A 6 27.89 0.92 16.47
C SER A 6 28.69 0.20 15.37
N GLY A 7 30.00 0.46 15.27
CA GLY A 7 30.86 -0.23 14.31
C GLY A 7 31.20 -1.67 14.73
N GLU A 8 31.19 -1.96 16.04
CA GLU A 8 31.46 -3.30 16.58
C GLU A 8 30.26 -4.24 16.41
N VAL A 9 29.03 -3.77 16.68
CA VAL A 9 27.79 -4.54 16.46
C VAL A 9 27.63 -4.87 14.96
N MET A 10 27.98 -3.95 14.07
CA MET A 10 27.93 -4.19 12.63
C MET A 10 29.06 -5.07 12.08
N LEU A 11 30.05 -5.45 12.90
CA LEU A 11 31.16 -6.29 12.45
C LEU A 11 30.72 -7.72 12.15
N ASN A 12 29.72 -8.23 12.89
CA ASN A 12 29.11 -9.53 12.65
C ASN A 12 27.58 -9.45 12.83
N PRO A 13 26.84 -9.04 11.78
CA PRO A 13 25.38 -8.83 11.85
C PRO A 13 24.56 -10.12 11.74
N PHE A 14 25.20 -11.29 11.89
CA PHE A 14 24.62 -12.62 11.72
C PHE A 14 24.56 -13.41 13.03
N GLY A 15 24.78 -12.73 14.16
CA GLY A 15 24.64 -13.31 15.49
C GLY A 15 23.17 -13.43 15.92
N ASP A 16 22.99 -13.38 17.22
CA ASP A 16 21.69 -13.46 17.90
C ASP A 16 21.45 -12.18 18.75
N ASP A 17 22.21 -11.11 18.48
CA ASP A 17 22.04 -9.83 19.16
C ASP A 17 20.74 -9.15 18.69
N ASP A 18 20.13 -8.31 19.54
CA ASP A 18 18.83 -7.69 19.26
C ASP A 18 18.81 -6.82 17.98
N ASP A 19 19.97 -6.36 17.50
CA ASP A 19 20.14 -5.53 16.31
C ASP A 19 20.65 -6.33 15.07
N ASP A 20 20.81 -7.65 15.18
CA ASP A 20 21.26 -8.53 14.09
C ASP A 20 20.13 -8.84 13.08
N PHE A 21 20.51 -9.36 11.92
CA PHE A 21 19.53 -9.82 10.96
C PHE A 21 18.81 -11.09 11.44
N GLU A 22 17.47 -11.07 11.39
CA GLU A 22 16.63 -12.25 11.60
C GLU A 22 16.71 -13.25 10.43
N MET A 23 17.86 -13.92 10.27
CA MET A 23 18.10 -14.85 9.17
C MET A 23 17.12 -16.02 9.15
N ASN A 24 16.73 -16.54 10.32
CA ASN A 24 15.79 -17.66 10.42
C ASN A 24 14.43 -17.29 9.79
N VAL A 25 13.94 -16.08 10.07
CA VAL A 25 12.70 -15.55 9.47
C VAL A 25 12.83 -15.41 7.96
N LEU A 26 13.98 -14.93 7.48
CA LEU A 26 14.24 -14.81 6.04
C LEU A 26 14.28 -16.18 5.35
N ILE A 27 14.90 -17.19 5.97
CA ILE A 27 14.98 -18.55 5.43
C ILE A 27 13.57 -19.15 5.34
N ASP A 28 12.78 -19.07 6.43
CA ASP A 28 11.42 -19.60 6.47
C ASP A 28 10.52 -18.92 5.44
N ARG A 29 10.59 -17.59 5.35
CA ARG A 29 9.82 -16.80 4.37
C ARG A 29 10.21 -17.17 2.94
N ASN A 30 11.50 -17.31 2.65
CA ASN A 30 11.96 -17.64 1.30
C ASN A 30 11.57 -19.06 0.91
N LEU A 31 11.68 -20.03 1.83
CA LEU A 31 11.24 -21.39 1.60
C LEU A 31 9.73 -21.44 1.33
N GLN A 32 8.93 -20.75 2.15
CA GLN A 32 7.48 -20.69 1.97
C GLN A 32 7.08 -20.05 0.63
N VAL A 33 7.61 -18.86 0.32
CA VAL A 33 7.25 -18.11 -0.89
C VAL A 33 7.72 -18.85 -2.15
N SER A 34 8.92 -19.44 -2.13
CA SER A 34 9.42 -20.19 -3.28
C SER A 34 8.55 -21.41 -3.59
N PHE A 35 8.10 -22.16 -2.58
CA PHE A 35 7.15 -23.24 -2.79
C PHE A 35 5.79 -22.75 -3.28
N GLN A 36 5.28 -21.64 -2.74
CA GLN A 36 4.03 -21.03 -3.21
C GLN A 36 4.08 -20.58 -4.68
N ILE A 37 5.24 -20.11 -5.15
CA ILE A 37 5.44 -19.73 -6.55
C ILE A 37 5.61 -20.98 -7.42
N ALA A 38 6.43 -21.94 -7.00
CA ALA A 38 6.79 -23.12 -7.79
C ALA A 38 5.63 -24.12 -7.94
N ASP A 39 4.80 -24.28 -6.91
CA ASP A 39 3.58 -25.11 -6.96
C ASP A 39 2.48 -24.47 -7.83
N GLY A 40 2.74 -23.25 -8.33
CA GLY A 40 1.71 -22.37 -8.88
C GLY A 40 0.81 -21.88 -7.75
N LEU A 41 0.39 -20.62 -7.80
CA LEU A 41 -0.79 -20.19 -7.03
C LEU A 41 -1.90 -21.21 -7.32
N LEU A 42 -2.18 -22.10 -6.36
CA LEU A 42 -3.20 -23.16 -6.35
C LEU A 42 -3.64 -23.67 -7.75
N PRO A 43 -3.42 -24.94 -8.14
CA PRO A 43 -3.91 -25.46 -9.43
C PRO A 43 -5.40 -25.09 -9.64
N GLY A 44 -5.66 -24.18 -10.58
CA GLY A 44 -6.96 -23.57 -10.83
C GLY A 44 -7.07 -22.05 -10.63
N GLN A 45 -6.03 -21.37 -10.13
CA GLN A 45 -6.02 -19.90 -10.01
C GLN A 45 -5.42 -19.24 -11.27
N GLU A 46 -6.07 -19.45 -12.41
CA GLU A 46 -5.82 -18.62 -13.58
C GLU A 46 -6.46 -17.25 -13.34
N ILE A 47 -5.67 -16.18 -13.41
CA ILE A 47 -6.20 -14.83 -13.32
C ILE A 47 -6.91 -14.55 -14.64
N ASP A 48 -8.23 -14.43 -14.59
CA ASP A 48 -9.02 -14.00 -15.75
C ASP A 48 -8.49 -12.66 -16.27
N LEU A 49 -8.11 -12.64 -17.54
CA LEU A 49 -7.74 -11.41 -18.23
C LEU A 49 -8.96 -10.48 -18.28
N LYS A 50 -8.92 -9.41 -17.48
CA LYS A 50 -9.94 -8.36 -17.45
C LYS A 50 -9.29 -7.04 -17.85
N LYS A 51 -10.00 -6.26 -18.66
CA LYS A 51 -9.63 -4.87 -18.93
C LYS A 51 -9.58 -4.12 -17.60
N ASP A 52 -8.50 -3.39 -17.35
CA ASP A 52 -8.38 -2.54 -16.17
C ASP A 52 -9.23 -1.27 -16.30
N ALA A 53 -9.34 -0.50 -15.20
CA ALA A 53 -10.20 0.68 -15.12
C ALA A 53 -9.84 1.80 -16.13
N PHE A 54 -8.64 1.78 -16.71
CA PHE A 54 -8.14 2.79 -17.63
C PHE A 54 -7.87 2.26 -19.03
N TRP A 55 -8.28 1.02 -19.34
CA TRP A 55 -7.97 0.31 -20.58
C TRP A 55 -8.30 1.08 -21.87
N ASP A 56 -9.42 1.81 -21.90
CA ASP A 56 -9.89 2.55 -23.08
C ASP A 56 -9.50 4.06 -23.04
N MET A 57 -8.65 4.50 -22.10
CA MET A 57 -8.26 5.90 -21.93
C MET A 57 -6.87 6.21 -22.53
N SER A 58 -6.75 7.28 -23.31
CA SER A 58 -5.47 7.67 -23.94
C SER A 58 -4.46 8.28 -22.95
N VAL A 59 -4.96 8.90 -21.88
CA VAL A 59 -4.16 9.48 -20.79
C VAL A 59 -4.88 9.15 -19.49
N PRO A 60 -4.41 8.17 -18.69
CA PRO A 60 -5.03 7.83 -17.41
C PRO A 60 -5.11 9.05 -16.50
N PRO A 61 -6.20 9.22 -15.73
CA PRO A 61 -6.28 10.28 -14.75
C PRO A 61 -5.35 9.94 -13.58
N GLU A 62 -4.90 10.95 -12.84
CA GLU A 62 -4.12 10.71 -11.63
C GLU A 62 -4.92 9.82 -10.67
N LEU A 63 -4.27 8.77 -10.16
CA LEU A 63 -4.90 7.87 -9.20
C LEU A 63 -5.31 8.68 -7.97
N PRO A 64 -6.52 8.45 -7.43
CA PRO A 64 -7.00 9.24 -6.30
C PRO A 64 -6.05 9.10 -5.12
N HIS A 65 -5.54 10.23 -4.65
CA HIS A 65 -4.72 10.28 -3.45
C HIS A 65 -5.60 10.38 -2.20
N THR A 66 -5.23 9.66 -1.14
CA THR A 66 -5.80 9.92 0.18
C THR A 66 -5.43 11.35 0.58
N GLY A 67 -6.36 12.12 1.16
CA GLY A 67 -6.16 13.56 1.42
C GLY A 67 -4.93 13.94 2.25
N ALA A 68 -4.27 12.99 2.92
CA ALA A 68 -2.98 13.18 3.60
C ALA A 68 -1.77 13.28 2.65
N PHE A 69 -1.90 12.82 1.41
CA PHE A 69 -0.86 12.86 0.36
C PHE A 69 -1.04 14.04 -0.60
N ASN A 70 -2.03 14.91 -0.40
CA ASN A 70 -2.22 16.11 -1.19
C ASN A 70 -1.07 17.08 -0.92
N LEU A 71 0.03 16.91 -1.63
CA LEU A 71 1.11 17.88 -1.71
C LEU A 71 0.59 19.03 -2.58
N GLU A 72 -0.22 19.92 -2.00
CA GLU A 72 -0.44 21.22 -2.60
C GLU A 72 0.92 21.93 -2.60
N GLY A 73 1.56 21.95 -3.77
CA GLY A 73 2.84 22.63 -3.93
C GLY A 73 2.75 24.06 -3.40
N SER A 74 3.82 24.53 -2.78
CA SER A 74 3.94 25.84 -2.09
C SER A 74 3.61 27.09 -2.94
N THR A 75 3.15 26.92 -4.19
CA THR A 75 2.87 28.01 -5.14
C THR A 75 1.50 27.91 -5.83
N THR A 76 0.51 27.20 -5.26
CA THR A 76 -0.85 27.29 -5.79
C THR A 76 -1.43 28.68 -5.53
N ASN A 77 -1.82 29.35 -6.62
CA ASN A 77 -2.33 30.72 -6.59
C ASN A 77 -3.70 30.74 -5.89
N VAL A 78 -3.79 31.43 -4.74
CA VAL A 78 -4.89 31.37 -3.77
C VAL A 78 -6.24 31.93 -4.30
N GLN A 79 -6.28 32.41 -5.54
CA GLN A 79 -7.45 33.11 -6.09
C GLN A 79 -8.65 32.21 -6.42
N ASN A 80 -8.50 30.88 -6.44
CA ASN A 80 -9.59 29.94 -6.73
C ASN A 80 -10.10 29.17 -5.49
N VAL A 81 -9.66 29.52 -4.28
CA VAL A 81 -10.01 28.80 -3.04
C VAL A 81 -11.44 29.10 -2.57
N SER A 82 -12.01 30.26 -2.93
CA SER A 82 -13.36 30.65 -2.48
C SER A 82 -14.51 29.88 -3.11
N GLU A 83 -14.30 29.16 -4.23
CA GLU A 83 -15.41 28.48 -4.93
C GLU A 83 -15.63 27.01 -4.48
N LYS A 84 -14.70 26.43 -3.70
CA LYS A 84 -14.75 24.98 -3.35
C LYS A 84 -15.27 24.66 -1.95
N ILE A 85 -15.76 25.63 -1.19
CA ILE A 85 -16.22 25.41 0.20
C ILE A 85 -17.72 25.05 0.27
N GLU A 86 -18.55 25.39 -0.72
CA GLU A 86 -20.00 25.18 -0.64
C GLU A 86 -20.52 23.80 -1.09
N ASP A 87 -19.75 23.01 -1.85
CA ASP A 87 -20.21 21.69 -2.33
C ASP A 87 -19.92 20.52 -1.37
N ARG A 88 -19.64 20.79 -0.10
CA ARG A 88 -19.52 19.75 0.95
C ARG A 88 -20.91 19.21 1.35
N ALA A 89 -21.64 18.65 0.40
CA ALA A 89 -22.78 17.77 0.68
C ALA A 89 -22.28 16.35 1.03
N PRO A 90 -22.85 15.68 2.05
CA PRO A 90 -22.30 14.45 2.63
C PRO A 90 -22.67 13.18 1.86
N ASN A 91 -22.64 13.16 0.52
CA ASN A 91 -23.19 12.04 -0.24
C ASN A 91 -22.34 11.67 -1.47
N SER A 92 -21.17 11.03 -1.31
CA SER A 92 -20.50 10.42 -2.48
C SER A 92 -19.71 9.13 -2.24
N CYS A 93 -19.87 8.47 -1.08
CA CYS A 93 -19.24 7.17 -0.86
C CYS A 93 -20.25 6.02 -1.09
N PRO A 94 -20.25 5.35 -2.26
CA PRO A 94 -21.11 4.19 -2.51
C PRO A 94 -20.71 2.95 -1.70
N ILE A 95 -19.57 2.98 -1.00
CA ILE A 95 -19.06 1.87 -0.19
C ILE A 95 -19.76 1.79 1.18
N VAL A 96 -20.21 2.92 1.73
CA VAL A 96 -20.82 2.96 3.08
C VAL A 96 -22.27 2.44 3.07
N SER A 97 -23.01 2.58 1.96
CA SER A 97 -24.41 2.16 1.87
C SER A 97 -24.61 0.63 1.86
N ARG A 98 -23.58 -0.16 1.56
CA ARG A 98 -23.66 -1.64 1.55
C ARG A 98 -23.43 -2.32 2.90
N ILE A 99 -22.95 -1.59 3.91
CA ILE A 99 -22.59 -2.18 5.22
C ILE A 99 -23.75 -2.05 6.23
N SER A 100 -24.79 -1.24 5.92
CA SER A 100 -25.91 -1.00 6.86
C SER A 100 -27.16 -1.86 6.66
N SER A 101 -27.19 -2.77 5.67
CA SER A 101 -28.35 -3.65 5.50
C SER A 101 -28.31 -4.82 6.50
N PRO A 102 -29.28 -4.97 7.40
CA PRO A 102 -29.35 -6.14 8.29
C PRO A 102 -29.68 -7.41 7.49
N PRO A 103 -29.22 -8.60 7.92
CA PRO A 103 -29.50 -9.85 7.22
C PRO A 103 -30.99 -10.22 7.32
N PRO A 104 -31.59 -10.78 6.25
CA PRO A 104 -32.99 -11.22 6.28
C PRO A 104 -33.17 -12.48 7.15
N SER A 105 -34.35 -12.56 7.79
CA SER A 105 -34.84 -13.64 8.66
C SER A 105 -35.02 -14.98 7.98
#